data_AF-A0A0D0GDK3-F1
#
_entry.id   AF-A0A0D0GDK3-F1
#
_cell.length_a   1.000
_cell.length_b   1.000
_cell.length_c   1.000
_cell.angle_alpha   90.00
_cell.angle_beta   90.00
_cell.angle_gamma   90.00
#
_symmetry.space_group_name_H-M   'P 1'
#
loop_
_entity.id
_entity.type
_entity.pdbx_description
1 polymer ?
#
loop_
_entity_poly.entity_id
_entity_poly.type
_entity_poly.pdbx_seq_one_letter_code
_entity_poly.pdbx_strand_id
1 'polypeptide(L)' 'MILVDTNVLSEPLRPAPNASVLEWLDAQNVETLFLAAISLAEMRSGIAAMPEGKRRDWLHRSIEASNNA' A
#
# COMPACT_ATOMS: atom_id res chain seq x y z
N MET A 1 18.32 2.54 -2.75
CA MET A 1 17.24 2.33 -3.75
C MET A 1 16.62 0.98 -3.46
N ILE A 2 15.33 0.96 -3.12
CA ILE A 2 14.59 -0.21 -2.66
C ILE A 2 13.30 -0.28 -3.46
N LEU A 3 13.04 -1.43 -4.10
CA LEU A 3 11.75 -1.72 -4.70
C LEU A 3 10.89 -2.44 -3.67
N VAL A 4 9.74 -1.87 -3.32
CA VAL A 4 8.87 -2.41 -2.28
C VAL A 4 7.82 -3.31 -2.89
N ASP A 5 7.66 -4.49 -2.31
CA ASP A 5 6.64 -5.46 -2.69
C ASP A 5 5.25 -5.10 -2.11
N THR A 6 4.19 -5.66 -2.70
CA THR A 6 2.79 -5.41 -2.34
C THR A 6 2.48 -5.78 -0.89
N ASN A 7 3.11 -6.83 -0.35
CA ASN A 7 2.91 -7.26 1.04
C ASN A 7 3.37 -6.20 2.06
N VAL A 8 4.52 -5.55 1.83
CA VAL A 8 5.06 -4.51 2.71
C VAL A 8 4.22 -3.23 2.59
N LEU A 9 3.81 -2.86 1.38
CA LEU A 9 2.98 -1.67 1.15
C LEU A 9 1.55 -1.80 1.68
N SER A 10 1.01 -3.02 1.69
CA SER A 10 -0.34 -3.27 2.23
C SER A 10 -0.35 -3.40 3.75
N GLU A 11 0.80 -3.56 4.41
CA GLU A 11 0.89 -3.76 5.85
C GLU A 11 0.29 -2.61 6.67
N PRO A 12 0.56 -1.30 6.39
CA PRO A 12 -0.08 -0.19 7.10
C PRO A 12 -1.60 -0.14 7.01
N LEU A 13 -2.19 -0.83 6.02
CA LEU A 13 -3.63 -0.88 5.78
C LEU A 13 -4.33 -2.02 6.54
N ARG A 14 -3.57 -2.84 7.28
CA ARG A 14 -4.10 -3.96 8.07
C ARG A 14 -4.67 -3.47 9.41
N PRO A 15 -5.72 -4.12 9.95
CA PRO A 15 -6.26 -3.78 11.28
C PRO A 15 -5.25 -3.87 12.42
N ALA A 16 -4.24 -4.74 12.30
CA ALA A 16 -3.15 -4.93 13.24
C ALA A 16 -1.85 -5.10 12.44
N PRO A 17 -1.16 -4.00 12.09
CA PRO A 17 0.07 -4.04 11.31
C PRO A 17 1.25 -4.53 12.13
N ASN A 18 2.24 -5.16 11.48
CA ASN A 18 3.51 -5.48 12.10
C ASN A 18 4.32 -4.21 12.36
N ALA A 19 4.59 -3.91 13.64
CA ALA A 19 5.32 -2.72 14.06
C ALA A 19 6.71 -2.59 13.40
N SER A 20 7.44 -3.69 13.23
CA SER A 20 8.77 -3.65 12.59
C SER A 20 8.73 -3.29 11.11
N VAL A 21 7.62 -3.60 10.42
CA VAL A 21 7.43 -3.18 9.03
C VAL A 21 7.16 -1.67 8.95
N LEU A 22 6.36 -1.14 9.88
CA LEU A 22 6.10 0.29 9.97
C LEU A 22 7.38 1.07 10.29
N GLU A 23 8.11 0.66 11.32
CA GLU A 23 9.39 1.27 11.71
C GLU A 23 10.41 1.22 10.56
N TRP A 24 10.45 0.12 9.80
CA TRP A 24 11.30 0.02 8.62
C TRP A 24 10.87 1.00 7.53
N LEU A 25 9.57 1.09 7.22
CA LEU A 25 9.05 2.04 6.23
C LEU A 25 9.37 3.49 6.62
N ASP A 26 9.14 3.86 7.88
CA ASP A 26 9.39 5.21 8.41
C ASP A 26 10.87 5.60 8.40
N ALA A 27 11.77 4.61 8.46
CA ALA A 27 13.22 4.84 8.43
C ALA A 27 13.78 5.08 7.01
N GLN A 28 13.00 4.85 5.96
CA GLN A 28 13.48 4.99 4.58
C GLN A 28 13.34 6.42 4.05
N ASN A 29 14.30 6.86 3.23
CA ASN A 29 14.11 8.07 2.43
C ASN A 29 13.17 7.76 1.24
N VAL A 30 12.07 8.52 1.14
CA VAL A 30 11.05 8.39 0.08
C VAL A 30 11.64 8.46 -1.34
N GLU A 31 12.68 9.27 -1.57
CA GLU A 31 13.33 9.40 -2.89
C GLU A 31 14.07 8.12 -3.32
N THR A 32 14.25 7.19 -2.38
CA THR A 32 14.95 5.93 -2.62
C THR A 32 14.02 4.71 -2.58
N LEU A 33 12.73 4.92 -2.30
CA LEU A 33 11.67 3.92 -2.29
C LEU A 33 10.93 3.94 -3.62
N PHE A 34 10.82 2.78 -4.25
CA PHE A 34 10.18 2.62 -5.54
C PHE A 34 9.04 1.62 -5.45
N LEU A 35 8.03 1.86 -6.28
CA LEU A 35 6.88 0.99 -6.47
C LEU A 35 6.90 0.40 -7.88
N ALA A 36 6.74 -0.93 -7.99
CA ALA A 36 6.54 -1.54 -9.29
C ALA A 36 5.10 -1.30 -9.77
N ALA A 37 4.92 -1.05 -11.07
CA ALA A 37 3.59 -0.93 -11.66
C ALA A 37 2.74 -2.20 -11.45
N ILE A 38 3.37 -3.37 -11.40
CA ILE A 38 2.68 -4.64 -11.11
C ILE A 38 2.16 -4.67 -9.66
N SER A 39 2.92 -4.18 -8.69
CA SER A 39 2.50 -4.11 -7.29
C SER A 39 1.32 -3.15 -7.11
N LEU A 40 1.28 -2.04 -7.86
CA LEU A 40 0.09 -1.18 -7.90
C LEU A 40 -1.13 -1.91 -8.51
N ALA A 41 -0.93 -2.70 -9.56
CA ALA A 41 -2.00 -3.48 -10.18
C ALA A 41 -2.54 -4.56 -9.23
N GLU A 42 -1.68 -5.22 -8.46
CA GLU A 42 -2.07 -6.20 -7.44
C GLU A 42 -2.91 -5.55 -6.33
N MET A 43 -2.52 -4.38 -5.83
CA MET A 43 -3.30 -3.65 -4.83
C MET A 43 -4.70 -3.27 -5.36
N ARG A 44 -4.78 -2.74 -6.59
CA ARG A 44 -6.05 -2.40 -7.23
C ARG A 44 -6.93 -3.62 -7.45
N SER A 45 -6.33 -4.73 -7.89
CA SER A 45 -7.02 -6.02 -8.07
C SER A 45 -7.57 -6.55 -6.75
N GLY A 46 -6.75 -6.50 -5.68
CA GLY A 46 -7.15 -6.91 -4.33
C GLY A 46 -8.36 -6.11 -3.82
N ILE A 47 -8.38 -4.79 -4.02
CA ILE A 47 -9.53 -3.94 -3.67
C ILE A 47 -10.76 -4.27 -4.51
N ALA A 48 -10.59 -4.46 -5.83
CA ALA A 48 -11.69 -4.78 -6.73
C ALA A 48 -12.37 -6.12 -6.39
N ALA A 49 -11.62 -7.08 -5.83
CA ALA A 49 -12.13 -8.38 -5.41
C ALA A 49 -12.89 -8.34 -4.07
N MET A 50 -12.86 -7.23 -3.32
CA MET A 50 -13.56 -7.12 -2.04
C MET A 50 -15.07 -6.93 -2.21
N PRO A 51 -15.90 -7.45 -1.29
CA PRO A 51 -17.32 -7.12 -1.24
C PRO A 51 -17.54 -5.60 -1.16
N GLU A 52 -18.65 -5.14 -1.71
CA GLU A 52 -19.02 -3.74 -1.65
C GLU A 52 -19.15 -3.28 -0.19
N GLY A 53 -18.62 -2.10 0.12
CA GLY A 53 -18.79 -1.52 1.45
C GLY A 53 -17.68 -0.53 1.82
N LYS A 54 -17.85 0.03 3.02
CA LYS A 54 -17.00 1.13 3.53
C LYS A 54 -15.50 0.84 3.46
N ARG A 55 -15.10 -0.41 3.72
CA ARG A 55 -13.68 -0.81 3.69
C ARG A 55 -13.09 -0.78 2.28
N ARG A 56 -13.82 -1.30 1.29
CA ARG A 56 -13.42 -1.26 -0.12
C ARG A 56 -13.25 0.18 -0.58
N ASP A 57 -14.24 1.02 -0.30
CA ASP A 57 -14.24 2.42 -0.74
C ASP A 57 -13.14 3.24 -0.06
N TRP A 58 -12.85 2.98 1.22
CA TRP A 58 -11.76 3.62 1.94
C TRP A 58 -10.39 3.23 1.37
N LEU A 59 -10.16 1.94 1.11
CA LEU A 59 -8.91 1.46 0.50
C LEU A 59 -8.73 2.04 -0.91
N HIS A 60 -9.79 2.03 -1.72
CA HIS A 60 -9.75 2.58 -3.08
C HIS A 60 -9.32 4.05 -3.08
N ARG A 61 -9.94 4.89 -2.23
CA ARG A 61 -9.56 6.30 -2.10
C ARG A 61 -8.13 6.49 -1.59
N SER A 62 -7.68 5.67 -0.64
CA SER A 62 -6.35 5.80 -0.03
C SER A 62 -5.23 5.53 -1.05
N ILE A 63 -5.43 4.57 -1.96
CA ILE A 63 -4.44 4.24 -2.99
C ILE A 63 -4.43 5.28 -4.13
N GLU A 64 -5.60 5.70 -4.61
CA GLU A 64 -5.65 6.66 -5.74
C GLU A 64 -5.24 8.09 -5.33
N ALA A 65 -5.49 8.51 -4.09
CA ALA A 65 -5.04 9.81 -3.59
C ALA A 65 -3.51 9.92 -3.53
N SER A 66 -2.82 8.80 -3.34
CA SER A 66 -1.35 8.73 -3.23
C SER A 66 -0.64 8.84 -4.57
N ASN A 67 -1.36 8.78 -5.70
CA ASN A 67 -0.79 8.82 -7.06
C ASN A 67 -0.67 10.24 -7.64
N ASN A 68 -1.03 11.26 -6.86
CA ASN A 68 -1.04 12.68 -7.25
C ASN A 68 -0.07 13.56 -6.42
N ALA A 69 0.85 12.94 -5.66
CA ALA A 69 1.86 13.61 -4.85
C ALA A 69 3.26 13.38 -5.43
#